data_AF-A0A8C0NC70-F1
#
_entry.id   AF-A0A8C0NC70-F1
#
_cell.length_a   1.000
_cell.length_b   1.000
_cell.length_c   1.000
_cell.angle_alpha   90.00
_cell.angle_beta   90.00
_cell.angle_gamma   90.00
#
_symmetry.space_group_name_H-M   'P 1'
#
loop_
_entity.id
_entity.type
_entity.pdbx_description
1 polymer ?
#
loop_
_entity_poly.entity_id
_entity_poly.type
_entity_poly.pdbx_seq_one_letter_code
_entity_poly.pdbx_strand_id
1 'polypeptide(L)'
;MKIRRETLDCMKPLRPYESFDTLKQFLEYDRKVLRFFCLWDDSATLFGDRRELILHYFLSDDTIEVKEVMPHNSGRDAMSLFLQRRKLPKYGPPGVCQPGQVTDRTVLNIYGGLKENRVDGYLLDKYKLGKLDQEFYKDSDLFIGATINVWGRKVLLCDCDEFTKTYYKTKYGIENFTSIPCKAPPLPKIERKFPPYTGFGSEEDSLRSCIGLVPTPHQRDFKKFMEKRQLWQHKQYTPVFCKTHHTQMCGCGQDVCYFILSQ
;
A
#
# COMPACT_ATOMS: atom_id res chain seq x y z
N MET A 1 -62.48 -5.44 -13.40
CA MET A 1 -60.99 -5.41 -13.37
C MET A 1 -60.35 -6.49 -12.49
N LYS A 2 -60.99 -7.02 -11.42
CA LYS A 2 -60.45 -8.11 -10.59
C LYS A 2 -60.17 -9.42 -11.36
N ILE A 3 -61.15 -9.87 -12.14
CA ILE A 3 -61.10 -11.13 -12.90
C ILE A 3 -59.89 -11.19 -13.85
N ARG A 4 -59.53 -10.06 -14.48
CA ARG A 4 -58.38 -9.98 -15.40
C ARG A 4 -57.03 -10.02 -14.69
N ARG A 5 -56.99 -9.60 -13.42
CA ARG A 5 -55.80 -9.65 -12.56
C ARG A 5 -55.59 -11.08 -12.04
N GLU A 6 -56.68 -11.74 -11.64
CA GLU A 6 -56.70 -13.14 -11.22
C GLU A 6 -56.30 -14.08 -12.37
N THR A 7 -56.81 -13.86 -13.60
CA THR A 7 -56.37 -14.67 -14.76
C THR A 7 -54.90 -14.47 -15.10
N LEU A 8 -54.36 -13.25 -14.99
CA LEU A 8 -52.93 -12.99 -15.18
C LEU A 8 -52.06 -13.61 -14.08
N ASP A 9 -52.54 -13.66 -12.84
CA ASP A 9 -51.84 -14.35 -11.75
C ASP A 9 -51.86 -15.88 -11.90
N CYS A 10 -52.95 -16.45 -12.43
CA CYS A 10 -53.02 -17.88 -12.81
C CYS A 10 -52.15 -18.23 -14.03
N MET A 11 -51.84 -17.25 -14.88
CA MET A 11 -50.99 -17.41 -16.06
C MET A 11 -49.49 -17.36 -15.74
N LYS A 12 -49.12 -16.90 -14.55
CA LYS A 12 -47.71 -16.96 -14.10
C LYS A 12 -47.36 -18.43 -13.85
N PRO A 13 -46.31 -18.97 -14.50
CA PRO A 13 -45.93 -20.35 -14.29
C PRO A 13 -45.68 -20.58 -12.79
N LEU A 14 -46.27 -21.63 -12.24
CA LEU A 14 -46.12 -22.00 -10.82
C LEU A 14 -44.64 -22.22 -10.44
N ARG A 15 -43.79 -22.51 -11.44
CA ARG A 15 -42.33 -22.56 -11.37
C ARG A 15 -41.73 -21.65 -12.45
N PRO A 16 -41.53 -20.35 -12.18
CA PRO A 16 -40.81 -19.47 -13.08
C PRO A 16 -39.39 -20.01 -13.30
N TYR A 17 -38.96 -20.13 -14.56
CA TYR A 17 -37.56 -20.41 -14.88
C TYR A 17 -36.77 -19.11 -14.69
N GLU A 18 -35.93 -19.06 -13.65
CA GLU A 18 -34.96 -17.97 -13.47
C GLU A 18 -33.76 -18.28 -14.38
N SER A 19 -33.66 -17.59 -15.53
CA SER A 19 -32.47 -17.66 -16.37
C SER A 19 -31.35 -16.82 -15.74
N PHE A 20 -30.35 -17.48 -15.16
CA PHE A 20 -29.14 -16.80 -14.70
C PHE A 20 -28.22 -16.56 -15.89
N ASP A 21 -28.05 -15.30 -16.28
CA ASP A 21 -27.26 -14.90 -17.45
C ASP A 21 -25.78 -14.78 -17.10
N THR A 22 -25.18 -15.89 -16.66
CA THR A 22 -23.76 -15.97 -16.27
C THR A 22 -22.83 -15.76 -17.47
N LEU A 23 -23.24 -16.25 -18.64
CA LEU A 23 -22.45 -16.15 -19.87
C LEU A 23 -22.31 -14.70 -20.34
N LYS A 24 -23.36 -13.89 -20.24
CA LYS A 24 -23.30 -12.47 -20.62
C LYS A 24 -22.25 -11.71 -19.83
N GLN A 25 -22.22 -11.89 -18.51
CA GLN A 25 -21.23 -11.24 -17.65
C GLN A 25 -19.80 -11.67 -18.02
N PHE A 26 -19.60 -12.96 -18.26
CA PHE A 26 -18.32 -13.49 -18.69
C PHE A 26 -17.85 -12.87 -20.02
N LEU A 27 -18.72 -12.78 -21.03
CA LEU A 27 -18.38 -12.24 -22.34
C LEU A 27 -18.06 -10.74 -22.30
N GLU A 28 -18.77 -9.96 -21.49
CA GLU A 28 -18.59 -8.50 -21.41
C GLU A 28 -17.32 -8.10 -20.63
N TYR A 29 -17.00 -8.89 -19.60
CA TYR A 29 -15.92 -8.59 -18.66
C TYR A 29 -14.73 -9.57 -18.74
N ASP A 30 -14.63 -10.35 -19.82
CA ASP A 30 -13.51 -11.28 -20.01
C ASP A 30 -12.17 -10.55 -19.86
N ARG A 31 -11.27 -11.15 -19.08
CA ARG A 31 -9.92 -10.64 -18.75
C ARG A 31 -9.88 -9.26 -18.07
N LYS A 32 -11.02 -8.67 -17.68
CA LYS A 32 -11.05 -7.42 -16.91
C LYS A 32 -10.92 -7.73 -15.42
N VAL A 33 -9.78 -7.36 -14.84
CA VAL A 33 -9.48 -7.60 -13.43
C VAL A 33 -9.17 -6.28 -12.75
N LEU A 34 -9.84 -6.01 -11.64
CA LEU A 34 -9.52 -4.85 -10.82
C LEU A 34 -8.43 -5.21 -9.82
N ARG A 35 -7.32 -4.48 -9.85
CA ARG A 35 -6.16 -4.69 -8.98
C ARG A 35 -6.05 -3.57 -7.95
N PHE A 36 -6.04 -3.93 -6.67
CA PHE A 36 -5.89 -3.02 -5.54
C PHE A 36 -4.66 -3.38 -4.71
N PHE A 37 -3.92 -2.36 -4.28
CA PHE A 37 -2.84 -2.48 -3.32
C PHE A 37 -3.41 -2.31 -1.92
N CYS A 38 -3.18 -3.31 -1.09
CA CYS A 38 -3.78 -3.45 0.20
C CYS A 38 -2.71 -3.59 1.29
N LEU A 39 -3.05 -3.13 2.50
CA LEU A 39 -2.23 -3.32 3.69
C LEU A 39 -3.04 -4.11 4.70
N TRP A 40 -2.50 -5.22 5.18
CA TRP A 40 -3.00 -5.91 6.35
C TRP A 40 -2.12 -5.56 7.55
N ASP A 41 -2.73 -4.91 8.54
CA ASP A 41 -2.07 -4.49 9.77
C ASP A 41 -2.49 -5.42 10.93
N ASP A 42 -1.60 -6.31 11.33
CA ASP A 42 -1.79 -7.20 12.49
C ASP A 42 -1.00 -6.73 13.72
N SER A 43 -0.49 -5.49 13.74
CA SER A 43 0.39 -4.97 14.80
C SER A 43 -0.20 -4.99 16.22
N ALA A 44 -1.52 -5.19 16.36
CA ALA A 44 -2.16 -5.38 17.65
C ALA A 44 -1.82 -6.72 18.31
N THR A 45 -1.39 -7.72 17.53
CA THR A 45 -1.01 -9.05 18.00
C THR A 45 0.47 -9.06 18.44
N LEU A 46 0.82 -9.86 19.45
CA LEU A 46 2.20 -9.92 20.02
C LEU A 46 3.31 -10.22 19.00
N PHE A 47 2.97 -10.94 17.93
CA PHE A 47 3.87 -11.25 16.80
C PHE A 47 3.29 -10.72 15.49
N GLY A 48 2.58 -9.59 15.60
CA GLY A 48 1.88 -8.94 14.52
C GLY A 48 2.80 -8.25 13.55
N ASP A 49 2.67 -8.60 12.27
CA ASP A 49 3.42 -7.97 11.18
C ASP A 49 2.48 -7.18 10.27
N ARG A 50 2.99 -6.09 9.69
CA ARG A 50 2.32 -5.36 8.61
C ARG A 50 2.66 -6.03 7.28
N ARG A 51 1.64 -6.46 6.53
CA ARG A 51 1.82 -7.21 5.28
C ARG A 51 1.22 -6.46 4.10
N GLU A 52 2.01 -6.33 3.05
CA GLU A 52 1.55 -5.77 1.77
C GLU A 52 0.85 -6.87 0.97
N LEU A 53 -0.40 -6.62 0.58
CA LEU A 53 -1.24 -7.54 -0.15
C LEU A 53 -1.67 -6.91 -1.49
N ILE A 54 -1.89 -7.74 -2.50
CA ILE A 54 -2.50 -7.37 -3.77
C ILE A 54 -3.84 -8.10 -3.86
N LEU A 55 -4.92 -7.35 -4.01
CA LEU A 55 -6.26 -7.87 -4.21
C LEU A 55 -6.63 -7.79 -5.69
N HIS A 56 -7.05 -8.91 -6.26
CA HIS A 56 -7.61 -9.00 -7.61
C HIS A 56 -9.10 -9.29 -7.52
N TYR A 57 -9.91 -8.43 -8.11
CA TYR A 57 -11.35 -8.63 -8.28
C TYR A 57 -11.66 -8.93 -9.75
N PHE A 58 -12.20 -10.11 -10.02
CA PHE A 58 -12.56 -10.56 -11.36
C PHE A 58 -13.98 -10.14 -11.68
N LEU A 59 -14.16 -9.24 -12.64
CA LEU A 59 -15.47 -8.73 -13.06
C LEU A 59 -16.33 -9.78 -13.78
N SER A 60 -15.69 -10.81 -14.36
CA SER A 60 -16.38 -11.91 -15.05
C SER A 60 -17.26 -12.74 -14.12
N ASP A 61 -16.81 -12.96 -12.87
CA ASP A 61 -17.41 -13.95 -11.95
C ASP A 61 -17.67 -13.38 -10.54
N ASP A 62 -17.39 -12.09 -10.31
CA ASP A 62 -17.43 -11.43 -8.99
C ASP A 62 -16.64 -12.20 -7.91
N THR A 63 -15.46 -12.70 -8.30
CA THR A 63 -14.57 -13.45 -7.41
C THR A 63 -13.37 -12.61 -7.01
N ILE A 64 -12.87 -12.85 -5.79
CA ILE A 64 -11.71 -12.15 -5.23
C ILE A 64 -10.58 -13.15 -5.00
N GLU A 65 -9.38 -12.78 -5.44
CA GLU A 65 -8.12 -13.45 -5.13
C GLU A 65 -7.24 -12.46 -4.37
N VAL A 66 -6.55 -12.91 -3.31
CA VAL A 66 -5.63 -12.07 -2.54
C VAL A 66 -4.26 -12.70 -2.52
N LYS A 67 -3.26 -11.94 -2.94
CA LYS A 67 -1.86 -12.33 -3.00
C LYS A 67 -1.05 -11.52 -1.99
N GLU A 68 -0.11 -12.16 -1.33
CA GLU A 68 0.87 -11.53 -0.45
C GLU A 68 2.10 -11.13 -1.24
N VAL A 69 2.56 -9.89 -1.06
CA VAL A 69 3.80 -9.39 -1.66
C VAL A 69 4.94 -9.70 -0.69
N MET A 70 5.73 -10.71 -1.05
CA MET A 70 6.85 -11.16 -0.25
C MET A 70 8.11 -10.33 -0.56
N PRO A 71 8.69 -9.61 0.42
CA PRO A 71 9.98 -8.96 0.22
C PRO A 71 11.11 -9.99 0.19
N HIS A 72 12.22 -9.61 -0.45
CA HIS A 72 13.43 -10.43 -0.46
C HIS A 72 13.91 -10.71 0.97
N ASN A 73 14.34 -11.95 1.22
CA ASN A 73 14.82 -12.42 2.54
C ASN A 73 13.77 -12.30 3.68
N SER A 74 12.47 -12.37 3.37
CA SER A 74 11.41 -12.31 4.39
C SER A 74 11.35 -13.50 5.35
N GLY A 75 11.95 -14.64 4.99
CA GLY A 75 11.93 -15.86 5.82
C GLY A 75 10.57 -16.55 5.93
N ARG A 76 9.54 -16.13 5.18
CA ARG A 76 8.25 -16.84 5.12
C ARG A 76 8.23 -17.82 3.95
N ASP A 77 7.22 -18.68 3.96
CA ASP A 77 6.98 -19.68 2.92
C ASP A 77 6.81 -19.05 1.54
N ALA A 78 7.17 -19.79 0.49
CA ALA A 78 7.14 -19.35 -0.90
C ALA A 78 5.71 -19.17 -1.45
N MET A 79 4.68 -19.61 -0.72
CA MET A 79 3.30 -19.48 -1.13
C MET A 79 2.81 -18.03 -1.00
N SER A 80 2.70 -17.34 -2.14
CA SER A 80 2.21 -15.97 -2.23
C SER A 80 0.69 -15.84 -2.17
N LEU A 81 -0.08 -16.94 -2.09
CA LEU A 81 -1.54 -16.88 -2.06
C LEU A 81 -2.06 -16.75 -0.63
N PHE A 82 -2.59 -15.57 -0.31
CA PHE A 82 -3.26 -15.31 0.96
C PHE A 82 -4.71 -15.83 0.94
N LEU A 83 -5.39 -15.69 -0.20
CA LEU A 83 -6.75 -16.17 -0.45
C LEU A 83 -6.85 -16.72 -1.87
N GLN A 84 -7.21 -17.99 -2.01
CA GLN A 84 -7.56 -18.56 -3.30
C GLN A 84 -8.80 -17.88 -3.88
N ARG A 85 -8.84 -17.73 -5.20
CA ARG A 85 -9.96 -17.16 -5.95
C ARG A 85 -11.30 -17.77 -5.53
N ARG A 86 -12.16 -16.96 -4.91
CA ARG A 86 -13.51 -17.35 -4.44
C ARG A 86 -14.38 -16.11 -4.27
N LYS A 87 -15.70 -16.30 -4.19
CA LYS A 87 -16.60 -15.21 -3.77
C LYS A 87 -16.39 -14.93 -2.29
N LEU A 88 -16.09 -13.68 -1.94
CA LEU A 88 -15.81 -13.28 -0.55
C LEU A 88 -17.09 -12.77 0.10
N PRO A 89 -17.55 -13.39 1.21
CA PRO A 89 -18.69 -12.87 1.95
C PRO A 89 -18.32 -11.61 2.75
N LYS A 90 -19.26 -10.65 2.83
CA LYS A 90 -19.09 -9.40 3.59
C LYS A 90 -19.04 -9.63 5.09
N TYR A 91 -19.98 -10.45 5.56
CA TYR A 91 -20.05 -10.85 6.94
C TYR A 91 -19.07 -12.00 7.18
N GLY A 92 -18.41 -11.97 8.36
CA GLY A 92 -17.43 -12.98 8.78
C GLY A 92 -18.01 -14.40 8.77
N PRO A 93 -17.21 -15.44 9.06
CA PRO A 93 -17.64 -16.82 8.90
C PRO A 93 -19.01 -16.99 9.55
N PRO A 94 -20.09 -17.23 8.76
CA PRO A 94 -21.37 -17.55 9.35
C PRO A 94 -21.06 -18.78 10.20
N GLY A 95 -21.32 -18.70 11.51
CA GLY A 95 -21.05 -19.81 12.42
C GLY A 95 -21.49 -21.12 11.75
N VAL A 96 -20.66 -22.15 11.82
CA VAL A 96 -20.72 -23.40 11.02
C VAL A 96 -22.16 -23.68 10.55
N CYS A 97 -22.46 -23.31 9.30
CA CYS A 97 -23.79 -23.56 8.73
C CYS A 97 -23.99 -25.07 8.63
N GLN A 98 -25.19 -25.54 8.96
CA GLN A 98 -25.51 -26.94 8.75
C GLN A 98 -25.46 -27.24 7.23
N PRO A 99 -24.99 -28.44 6.83
CA PRO A 99 -25.03 -28.85 5.43
C PRO A 99 -26.43 -28.65 4.84
N GLY A 100 -26.52 -27.93 3.72
CA GLY A 100 -27.80 -27.61 3.05
C GLY A 100 -28.44 -26.27 3.45
N GLN A 101 -27.96 -25.60 4.50
CA GLN A 101 -28.51 -24.32 4.99
C GLN A 101 -28.17 -23.12 4.07
N VAL A 102 -27.04 -23.17 3.35
CA VAL A 102 -26.64 -22.17 2.35
C VAL A 102 -26.82 -22.78 0.96
N THR A 103 -28.04 -22.79 0.46
CA THR A 103 -28.37 -23.29 -0.87
C THR A 103 -29.21 -22.26 -1.63
N ASP A 104 -29.10 -22.24 -2.97
CA ASP A 104 -29.87 -21.30 -3.80
C ASP A 104 -31.38 -21.58 -3.76
N ARG A 105 -31.74 -22.84 -3.50
CA ARG A 105 -33.12 -23.34 -3.43
C ARG A 105 -33.28 -24.15 -2.16
N THR A 106 -34.18 -23.71 -1.29
CA THR A 106 -34.57 -24.46 -0.10
C THR A 106 -35.55 -25.57 -0.48
N VAL A 107 -35.43 -26.70 0.20
CA VAL A 107 -36.24 -27.89 -0.05
C VAL A 107 -37.04 -28.20 1.21
N LEU A 108 -38.36 -28.35 1.07
CA LEU A 108 -39.23 -28.80 2.13
C LEU A 108 -39.18 -30.32 2.22
N ASN A 109 -38.81 -30.82 3.39
CA ASN A 109 -38.84 -32.23 3.69
C ASN A 109 -40.28 -32.66 4.02
N ILE A 110 -40.92 -33.47 3.17
CA ILE A 110 -42.32 -33.93 3.34
C ILE A 110 -42.34 -35.42 3.75
N TYR A 111 -41.31 -35.91 4.42
CA TYR A 111 -41.31 -37.26 4.99
C TYR A 111 -41.88 -37.24 6.41
N GLY A 112 -43.21 -37.34 6.50
CA GLY A 112 -43.95 -37.45 7.75
C GLY A 112 -45.16 -38.36 7.61
N GLY A 113 -44.94 -39.68 7.52
CA GLY A 113 -45.91 -40.64 8.06
C GLY A 113 -46.80 -41.48 7.13
N LEU A 114 -46.50 -41.67 5.84
CA LEU A 114 -47.25 -42.62 5.00
C LEU A 114 -46.36 -43.77 4.52
N LYS A 115 -46.58 -44.95 5.11
CA LYS A 115 -46.04 -46.23 4.66
C LYS A 115 -46.76 -46.66 3.38
N GLU A 116 -46.42 -46.10 2.23
CA GLU A 116 -46.62 -46.81 0.97
C GLU A 116 -45.76 -46.22 -0.16
N ASN A 117 -45.17 -47.14 -0.92
CA ASN A 117 -44.21 -46.91 -1.99
C ASN A 117 -44.63 -45.78 -2.95
N ARG A 118 -43.84 -44.70 -3.02
CA ARG A 118 -43.41 -44.02 -4.27
C ARG A 118 -42.64 -42.72 -4.02
N VAL A 119 -41.49 -42.65 -4.70
CA VAL A 119 -40.79 -41.45 -5.23
C VAL A 119 -40.19 -40.51 -4.18
N ASP A 120 -38.90 -40.20 -4.35
CA ASP A 120 -38.14 -39.22 -3.56
C ASP A 120 -38.91 -37.90 -3.40
N GLY A 121 -39.55 -37.73 -2.25
CA GLY A 121 -40.60 -36.77 -1.96
C GLY A 121 -40.07 -35.50 -1.32
N TYR A 122 -39.35 -34.72 -2.12
CA TYR A 122 -38.88 -33.40 -1.70
C TYR A 122 -39.53 -32.31 -2.57
N LEU A 123 -40.07 -31.27 -1.93
CA LEU A 123 -40.72 -30.16 -2.63
C LEU A 123 -39.80 -28.93 -2.58
N LEU A 124 -39.55 -28.30 -3.72
CA LEU A 124 -38.85 -27.01 -3.73
C LEU A 124 -39.75 -25.95 -3.10
N ASP A 125 -39.22 -25.24 -2.11
CA ASP A 125 -39.93 -24.18 -1.44
C ASP A 125 -40.11 -22.97 -2.37
N LYS A 126 -41.35 -22.56 -2.61
CA LYS A 126 -41.68 -21.37 -3.41
C LYS A 126 -41.36 -20.07 -2.68
N TYR A 127 -41.48 -20.08 -1.36
CA TYR A 127 -41.36 -18.87 -0.53
C TYR A 127 -39.94 -18.63 -0.03
N LYS A 128 -39.02 -19.61 -0.20
CA LYS A 128 -37.62 -19.55 0.23
C LYS A 128 -37.49 -19.12 1.70
N LEU A 129 -38.37 -19.61 2.57
CA LEU A 129 -38.47 -19.16 3.96
C LEU A 129 -37.24 -19.66 4.73
N GLY A 130 -36.42 -18.73 5.24
CA GLY A 130 -35.18 -19.06 5.95
C GLY A 130 -33.94 -19.23 5.07
N LYS A 131 -33.98 -18.79 3.80
CA LYS A 131 -32.76 -18.64 3.02
C LYS A 131 -31.81 -17.68 3.75
N LEU A 132 -30.62 -18.15 4.09
CA LEU A 132 -29.56 -17.28 4.57
C LEU A 132 -29.00 -16.51 3.37
N ASP A 133 -29.40 -15.25 3.25
CA ASP A 133 -28.86 -14.36 2.23
C ASP A 133 -27.44 -13.94 2.64
N GLN A 134 -26.45 -14.65 2.09
CA GLN A 134 -25.05 -14.30 2.23
C GLN A 134 -24.70 -13.22 1.22
N GLU A 135 -24.46 -12.00 1.71
CA GLU A 135 -23.99 -10.91 0.87
C GLU A 135 -22.51 -11.09 0.55
N PHE A 136 -22.19 -11.04 -0.75
CA PHE A 136 -20.83 -11.05 -1.26
C PHE A 136 -20.36 -9.64 -1.57
N TYR A 137 -19.06 -9.41 -1.46
CA TYR A 137 -18.44 -8.16 -1.91
C TYR A 137 -18.66 -7.96 -3.41
N LYS A 138 -19.09 -6.76 -3.78
CA LYS A 138 -19.18 -6.30 -5.17
C LYS A 138 -18.15 -5.23 -5.44
N ASP A 139 -17.96 -4.90 -6.71
CA ASP A 139 -17.11 -3.80 -7.12
C ASP A 139 -17.55 -2.46 -6.49
N SER A 140 -18.85 -2.22 -6.26
CA SER A 140 -19.33 -1.01 -5.59
C SER A 140 -18.81 -0.83 -4.16
N ASP A 141 -18.43 -1.91 -3.48
CA ASP A 141 -17.94 -1.87 -2.10
C ASP A 141 -16.41 -1.62 -2.02
N LEU A 142 -15.72 -1.65 -3.16
CA LEU A 142 -14.26 -1.58 -3.26
C LEU A 142 -13.82 -0.16 -3.64
N PHE A 143 -13.54 0.67 -2.64
CA PHE A 143 -12.98 2.01 -2.84
C PHE A 143 -11.68 2.20 -2.04
N ILE A 144 -10.86 3.16 -2.45
CA ILE A 144 -9.61 3.48 -1.75
C ILE A 144 -9.93 3.99 -0.34
N GLY A 145 -9.26 3.45 0.68
CA GLY A 145 -9.53 3.71 2.09
C GLY A 145 -10.58 2.79 2.72
N ALA A 146 -11.26 1.95 1.93
CA ALA A 146 -12.17 0.94 2.47
C ALA A 146 -11.40 -0.16 3.20
N THR A 147 -11.99 -0.69 4.28
CA THR A 147 -11.50 -1.88 4.98
C THR A 147 -12.35 -3.09 4.63
N ILE A 148 -11.75 -4.10 4.00
CA ILE A 148 -12.40 -5.36 3.63
C ILE A 148 -12.13 -6.41 4.71
N ASN A 149 -13.14 -7.21 5.01
CA ASN A 149 -13.01 -8.32 5.92
C ASN A 149 -12.72 -9.63 5.16
N VAL A 150 -11.49 -10.11 5.23
CA VAL A 150 -11.09 -11.40 4.65
C VAL A 150 -11.10 -12.45 5.76
N TRP A 151 -12.26 -13.08 5.99
CA TRP A 151 -12.45 -14.15 6.99
C TRP A 151 -11.98 -13.79 8.41
N GLY A 152 -12.26 -12.56 8.85
CA GLY A 152 -11.88 -12.04 10.16
C GLY A 152 -10.64 -11.14 10.15
N ARG A 153 -9.91 -11.08 9.03
CA ARG A 153 -8.75 -10.20 8.86
C ARG A 153 -9.16 -8.92 8.14
N LYS A 154 -9.02 -7.78 8.81
CA LYS A 154 -9.33 -6.46 8.25
C LYS A 154 -8.18 -5.97 7.37
N VAL A 155 -8.42 -5.89 6.08
CA VAL A 155 -7.45 -5.47 5.06
C VAL A 155 -7.84 -4.08 4.55
N LEU A 156 -6.92 -3.11 4.62
CA LEU A 156 -7.13 -1.73 4.16
C LEU A 156 -6.71 -1.59 2.70
N LEU A 157 -7.55 -0.96 1.87
CA LEU A 157 -7.21 -0.62 0.49
C LEU A 157 -6.45 0.71 0.46
N CYS A 158 -5.16 0.69 0.11
CA CYS A 158 -4.32 1.88 0.05
C CYS A 158 -4.33 2.56 -1.33
N ASP A 159 -4.22 1.78 -2.40
CA ASP A 159 -4.06 2.28 -3.77
C ASP A 159 -4.68 1.31 -4.79
N CYS A 160 -4.81 1.74 -6.03
CA CYS A 160 -5.41 0.97 -7.11
C CYS A 160 -4.72 1.21 -8.45
N ASP A 161 -4.83 0.24 -9.35
CA ASP A 161 -4.17 0.26 -10.65
C ASP A 161 -4.80 1.27 -11.63
N GLU A 162 -4.08 1.66 -12.66
CA GLU A 162 -4.56 2.63 -13.65
C GLU A 162 -5.84 2.15 -14.36
N PHE A 163 -5.91 0.86 -14.68
CA PHE A 163 -7.11 0.24 -15.24
C PHE A 163 -8.32 0.34 -14.29
N THR A 164 -8.10 0.18 -12.99
CA THR A 164 -9.20 0.32 -12.02
C THR A 164 -9.68 1.76 -11.95
N LYS A 165 -8.76 2.73 -11.97
CA LYS A 165 -9.10 4.15 -11.97
C LYS A 165 -9.97 4.50 -13.17
N THR A 166 -9.64 4.03 -14.37
CA THR A 166 -10.46 4.26 -15.58
C THR A 166 -11.81 3.54 -15.52
N TYR A 167 -11.87 2.33 -14.95
CA TYR A 167 -13.11 1.61 -14.73
C TYR A 167 -14.07 2.36 -13.78
N TYR A 168 -13.59 2.81 -12.62
CA TYR A 168 -14.42 3.55 -11.66
C TYR A 168 -14.83 4.93 -12.18
N LYS A 169 -13.98 5.58 -12.99
CA LYS A 169 -14.35 6.82 -13.69
C LYS A 169 -15.49 6.61 -14.69
N THR A 170 -15.42 5.56 -15.50
CA THR A 170 -16.44 5.29 -16.53
C THR A 170 -17.76 4.77 -15.95
N LYS A 171 -17.71 3.89 -14.94
CA LYS A 171 -18.91 3.27 -14.35
C LYS A 171 -19.59 4.14 -13.30
N TYR A 172 -18.81 4.78 -12.42
CA TYR A 172 -19.33 5.50 -11.24
C TYR A 172 -19.06 7.01 -11.28
N GLY A 173 -18.25 7.50 -12.23
CA GLY A 173 -17.86 8.92 -12.27
C GLY A 173 -16.96 9.34 -11.10
N ILE A 174 -16.28 8.40 -10.45
CA ILE A 174 -15.45 8.68 -9.27
C ILE A 174 -14.05 9.07 -9.73
N GLU A 175 -13.60 10.28 -9.36
CA GLU A 175 -12.25 10.78 -9.68
C GLU A 175 -11.31 10.88 -8.47
N ASN A 176 -11.86 10.80 -7.26
CA ASN A 176 -11.10 10.94 -6.02
C ASN A 176 -10.39 9.64 -5.64
N PHE A 177 -9.16 9.48 -6.13
CA PHE A 177 -8.26 8.39 -5.79
C PHE A 177 -7.09 8.88 -4.95
N THR A 178 -7.35 9.28 -3.71
CA THR A 178 -6.28 9.69 -2.78
C THR A 178 -5.55 8.45 -2.28
N SER A 179 -4.33 8.20 -2.78
CA SER A 179 -3.52 7.08 -2.34
C SER A 179 -3.10 7.26 -0.88
N ILE A 180 -3.26 6.22 -0.07
CA ILE A 180 -2.85 6.21 1.33
C ILE A 180 -1.42 5.67 1.38
N PRO A 181 -0.44 6.45 1.88
CA PRO A 181 0.93 5.95 1.99
C PRO A 181 1.00 4.84 3.05
N CYS A 182 1.20 3.60 2.61
CA CYS A 182 1.29 2.47 3.53
C CYS A 182 2.66 2.38 4.26
N LYS A 183 3.69 3.11 3.77
CA LYS A 183 5.04 3.10 4.34
C LYS A 183 5.23 4.29 5.28
N ALA A 184 5.68 4.00 6.50
CA ALA A 184 6.16 5.04 7.39
C ALA A 184 7.31 5.79 6.69
N PRO A 185 7.37 7.12 6.79
CA PRO A 185 8.49 7.86 6.25
C PRO A 185 9.78 7.28 6.84
N PRO A 186 10.83 7.05 6.01
CA PRO A 186 12.08 6.54 6.52
C PRO A 186 12.58 7.47 7.61
N LEU A 187 13.00 6.90 8.75
CA LEU A 187 13.58 7.70 9.83
C LEU A 187 14.70 8.56 9.24
N PRO A 188 14.78 9.85 9.62
CA PRO A 188 15.85 10.72 9.14
C PRO A 188 17.18 10.04 9.47
N LYS A 189 18.01 9.82 8.45
CA LYS A 189 19.35 9.28 8.64
C LYS A 189 20.07 10.29 9.54
N ILE A 190 20.42 9.87 10.75
CA ILE A 190 21.18 10.72 11.67
C ILE A 190 22.55 10.94 11.03
N GLU A 191 22.74 12.11 10.46
CA GLU A 191 24.04 12.53 9.95
C GLU A 191 24.97 12.72 11.15
N ARG A 192 25.99 11.86 11.23
CA ARG A 192 27.04 11.99 12.24
C ARG A 192 27.83 13.26 11.93
N LYS A 193 27.63 14.32 12.72
CA LYS A 193 28.46 15.52 12.67
C LYS A 193 29.83 15.20 13.26
N PHE A 194 30.89 15.64 12.60
CA PHE A 194 32.22 15.57 13.18
C PHE A 194 32.27 16.44 14.44
N PRO A 195 32.95 15.99 15.52
CA PRO A 195 33.13 16.80 16.70
C PRO A 195 33.93 18.06 16.36
N PRO A 196 33.77 19.16 17.14
CA PRO A 196 34.61 20.34 16.99
C PRO A 196 36.08 19.97 17.23
N TYR A 197 36.97 20.65 16.52
CA TYR A 197 38.41 20.44 16.61
C TYR A 197 38.92 20.75 18.03
N THR A 198 39.76 19.85 18.56
CA THR A 198 40.21 19.83 19.96
C THR A 198 41.44 20.69 20.25
N GLY A 199 42.02 21.38 19.25
CA GLY A 199 43.19 22.24 19.44
C GLY A 199 44.55 21.51 19.40
N PHE A 200 44.54 20.19 19.21
CA PHE A 200 45.75 19.37 19.09
C PHE A 200 45.95 18.92 17.64
N GLY A 201 47.17 19.02 17.11
CA GLY A 201 47.48 18.60 15.73
C GLY A 201 46.97 19.58 14.68
N SER A 202 46.76 19.14 13.44
CA SER A 202 46.09 19.96 12.42
C SER A 202 44.62 19.57 12.28
N GLU A 203 43.79 20.47 11.74
CA GLU A 203 42.36 20.18 11.54
C GLU A 203 42.16 19.00 10.59
N GLU A 204 43.01 18.88 9.56
CA GLU A 204 42.93 17.82 8.55
C GLU A 204 43.33 16.44 9.11
N ASP A 205 44.32 16.42 10.01
CA ASP A 205 44.77 15.19 10.68
C ASP A 205 43.72 14.70 11.68
N SER A 206 43.12 15.63 12.43
CA SER A 206 42.03 15.35 13.38
C SER A 206 40.77 14.82 12.70
N LEU A 207 40.41 15.41 11.54
CA LEU A 207 39.30 14.92 10.72
C LEU A 207 39.53 13.47 10.31
N ARG A 208 40.77 13.11 9.97
CA ARG A 208 41.06 11.75 9.51
C ARG A 208 40.99 10.71 10.62
N SER A 209 41.34 11.08 11.85
CA SER A 209 41.07 10.26 13.04
C SER A 209 39.58 10.05 13.30
N CYS A 210 38.71 10.97 12.87
CA CYS A 210 37.26 10.84 13.07
C CYS A 210 36.57 10.01 11.98
N ILE A 211 37.23 9.75 10.84
CA ILE A 211 36.65 9.04 9.69
C ILE A 211 36.81 7.53 9.81
N GLY A 212 37.90 7.04 10.41
CA GLY A 212 38.19 5.60 10.50
C GLY A 212 38.94 5.22 11.77
N LEU A 213 38.79 3.97 12.18
CA LEU A 213 39.43 3.44 13.39
C LEU A 213 40.97 3.46 13.29
N VAL A 214 41.51 3.22 12.10
CA VAL A 214 42.94 3.31 11.81
C VAL A 214 43.19 4.65 11.13
N PRO A 215 43.89 5.60 11.77
CA PRO A 215 44.22 6.88 11.14
C PRO A 215 45.07 6.63 9.91
N THR A 216 44.63 7.13 8.76
CA THR A 216 45.48 7.18 7.58
C THR A 216 46.06 8.59 7.45
N PRO A 217 47.29 8.75 6.96
CA PRO A 217 47.87 10.08 6.78
C PRO A 217 47.03 10.92 5.80
N HIS A 218 46.94 12.23 6.04
CA HIS A 218 46.29 13.14 5.10
C HIS A 218 47.10 13.23 3.80
N GLN A 219 46.43 13.07 2.68
CA GLN A 219 47.05 13.25 1.37
C GLN A 219 46.92 14.72 0.95
N ARG A 220 48.05 15.36 0.71
CA ARG A 220 48.08 16.73 0.18
C ARG A 220 47.87 16.68 -1.33
N ASP A 221 47.19 17.68 -1.89
CA ASP A 221 47.00 17.80 -3.34
C ASP A 221 48.33 18.11 -4.05
N PHE A 222 49.05 17.06 -4.45
CA PHE A 222 50.37 17.17 -5.09
C PHE A 222 50.34 17.99 -6.39
N LYS A 223 49.25 17.90 -7.17
CA LYS A 223 49.07 18.67 -8.42
C LYS A 223 49.07 20.18 -8.16
N LYS A 224 48.28 20.61 -7.18
CA LYS A 224 48.16 22.02 -6.76
C LYS A 224 49.46 22.53 -6.15
N PHE A 225 50.21 21.67 -5.46
CA PHE A 225 51.52 22.00 -4.90
C PHE A 225 52.56 22.28 -6.00
N MET A 226 52.63 21.44 -7.03
CA MET A 226 53.59 21.59 -8.13
C MET A 226 53.32 22.83 -9.00
N GLU A 227 52.06 23.09 -9.32
CA GLU A 227 51.65 24.26 -10.11
C GLU A 227 51.89 25.57 -9.35
N LYS A 228 51.53 25.61 -8.07
CA LYS A 228 51.81 26.78 -7.24
C LYS A 228 53.32 27.01 -7.05
N ARG A 229 54.15 25.96 -6.93
CA ARG A 229 55.61 26.12 -6.81
C ARG A 229 56.23 26.91 -7.97
N GLN A 230 55.69 26.78 -9.19
CA GLN A 230 56.14 27.59 -10.34
C GLN A 230 55.70 29.05 -10.22
N LEU A 231 54.48 29.31 -9.74
CA LEU A 231 53.94 30.66 -9.52
C LEU A 231 54.58 31.42 -8.34
N TRP A 232 55.05 30.73 -7.30
CA TRP A 232 55.67 31.35 -6.12
C TRP A 232 57.07 31.91 -6.37
N GLN A 233 57.79 31.47 -7.40
CA GLN A 233 59.12 32.00 -7.72
C GLN A 233 59.09 33.45 -8.24
N HIS A 234 57.93 33.95 -8.67
CA HIS A 234 57.78 35.29 -9.27
C HIS A 234 56.99 36.29 -8.43
N LYS A 235 56.53 35.92 -7.23
CA LYS A 235 55.77 36.83 -6.35
C LYS A 235 56.65 37.33 -5.21
N GLN A 236 57.37 38.43 -5.45
CA GLN A 236 57.94 39.23 -4.38
C GLN A 236 56.91 40.28 -3.95
N TYR A 237 56.37 40.12 -2.75
CA TYR A 237 55.64 41.19 -2.08
C TYR A 237 56.58 41.79 -1.03
N THR A 238 56.80 43.10 -1.09
CA THR A 238 57.48 43.85 -0.03
C THR A 238 56.48 44.13 1.09
N PRO A 239 56.59 43.49 2.26
CA PRO A 239 55.70 43.80 3.37
C PRO A 239 56.10 45.16 3.97
N VAL A 240 55.28 46.19 3.76
CA VAL A 240 55.42 47.45 4.50
C VAL A 240 54.68 47.30 5.82
N PHE A 241 55.42 47.04 6.89
CA PHE A 241 54.89 47.12 8.26
C PHE A 241 54.91 48.59 8.69
N CYS A 242 53.77 49.28 8.57
CA CYS A 242 53.58 50.57 9.21
C CYS A 242 53.40 50.36 10.72
N LYS A 243 54.39 50.75 11.53
CA LYS A 243 54.20 50.87 12.98
C LYS A 243 53.44 52.15 13.27
N THR A 244 52.14 52.06 13.49
CA THR A 244 51.40 53.12 14.18
C THR A 244 51.83 53.12 15.64
N HIS A 245 52.71 54.05 16.01
CA HIS A 245 52.86 54.45 17.41
C HIS A 245 51.59 55.22 17.82
N HIS A 246 50.56 54.51 18.25
CA HIS A 246 49.45 55.14 18.97
C HIS A 246 49.75 55.12 20.47
N THR A 247 50.30 56.23 20.94
CA THR A 247 50.16 56.62 22.34
C THR A 247 48.66 56.82 22.61
N GLN A 248 48.12 55.99 23.50
CA GLN A 248 46.95 56.21 24.35
C GLN A 248 45.73 56.97 23.81
N MET A 249 44.61 56.25 23.67
CA MET A 249 43.30 56.47 24.33
C MET A 249 42.10 56.24 23.41
N CYS A 250 41.21 55.34 23.87
CA CYS A 250 39.75 55.29 23.69
C CYS A 250 39.12 55.41 22.28
N GLY A 251 38.34 54.39 21.92
CA GLY A 251 37.08 54.57 21.19
C GLY A 251 36.97 53.79 19.87
N CYS A 252 35.89 53.02 19.76
CA CYS A 252 35.31 52.41 18.56
C CYS A 252 35.87 52.82 17.19
N GLY A 253 36.23 51.84 16.37
CA GLY A 253 36.36 52.04 14.92
C GLY A 253 36.90 50.80 14.22
N GLN A 254 36.17 50.29 13.25
CA GLN A 254 36.58 49.17 12.41
C GLN A 254 37.80 49.57 11.57
N ASP A 255 38.91 48.82 11.70
CA ASP A 255 40.07 49.01 10.82
C ASP A 255 39.78 48.43 9.43
N VAL A 256 39.57 49.32 8.47
CA VAL A 256 39.44 49.01 7.04
C VAL A 256 40.85 48.94 6.44
N CYS A 257 41.30 47.73 6.10
CA CYS A 257 42.53 47.52 5.34
C CYS A 257 42.33 47.91 3.87
N TYR A 258 42.85 49.06 3.44
CA TYR A 258 42.97 49.39 2.02
C TYR A 258 44.20 48.71 1.42
N PHE A 259 43.98 47.84 0.43
CA PHE A 259 45.03 47.37 -0.48
C PHE A 259 45.22 48.42 -1.58
N ILE A 260 46.36 49.11 -1.59
CA ILE A 260 46.79 49.88 -2.77
C ILE A 260 47.54 48.91 -3.68
N LEU A 261 46.95 48.62 -4.85
CA LEU A 261 47.62 47.98 -5.98
C LEU A 261 48.59 49.00 -6.60
N SER A 262 49.90 48.74 -6.53
CA SER A 262 50.86 49.39 -7.42
C SER A 262 50.79 48.71 -8.79
N GLN A 263 50.74 49.52 -9.85
CA GLN A 263 50.92 49.07 -11.24
C GLN A 263 52.29 48.42 -11.44
#